data_AF-F5BA67-F1
#
_entry.id   AF-F5BA67-F1
#
_cell.length_a   1.000
_cell.length_b   1.000
_cell.length_c   1.000
_cell.angle_alpha   90.00
_cell.angle_beta   90.00
_cell.angle_gamma   90.00
#
_symmetry.space_group_name_H-M   'P 1'
#
loop_
_entity.id
_entity.type
_entity.pdbx_description
1 polymer ?
#
loop_
_entity_poly.entity_id
_entity_poly.type
_entity_poly.pdbx_seq_one_letter_code
_entity_poly.pdbx_strand_id
1 'polypeptide(L)'
;TGGLGDVLGGLPPAMAANGHRVMVISPRYDQYKDAWDTSVVAEIKVADRYERVRFFHCYKRGVDRVFIDHPSFLEKVWGKTGEKIYGPDTGVDYKDNQMRFSLLCQAALEAPRILNLNNNPYFKGTYGEDVVFVCNDWHTGPLASYLKNNYQPNGIYRNAKVAFCIHNISYQGRFAFEDYPELNLSERFRSSFDFIDGYDTPVEGRKINWMKAGILEADRVLTVSPYYAEELISGIARGCELDNIMRLTGITGIVNGMDVSEWDPSKDKYITAKYDATTAIEAKALNKEALQAEAGLPVDRKIPLIAFIGRLEEQKGPDVMAAAIPELMQEDVQIVLLGTGKKKFEKLLKSMEEKYPGKVRAVVKFNAPLAHLIMAGADVLAVPSRFEPCGLIQLQGMRYGT
;
A
#
# COMPACT_ATOMS: atom_id res chain seq x y z
N THR A 1 5.45 2.49 1.46
CA THR A 1 4.33 2.08 2.34
C THR A 1 3.26 3.17 2.31
N GLY A 2 1.97 2.86 2.46
CA GLY A 2 0.88 3.85 2.30
C GLY A 2 -0.45 3.18 1.93
N GLY A 3 -1.15 3.75 0.94
CA GLY A 3 -2.53 3.40 0.59
C GLY A 3 -2.83 1.92 0.29
N LEU A 4 -1.85 1.10 -0.05
CA LEU A 4 -2.04 -0.36 -0.15
C LEU A 4 -2.58 -0.96 1.16
N GLY A 5 -2.04 -0.52 2.30
CA GLY A 5 -2.49 -0.96 3.62
C GLY A 5 -3.91 -0.50 3.93
N ASP A 6 -4.26 0.72 3.51
CA ASP A 6 -5.60 1.30 3.72
C ASP A 6 -6.65 0.56 2.87
N VAL A 7 -6.33 0.21 1.62
CA VAL A 7 -7.22 -0.60 0.76
C VAL A 7 -7.46 -1.98 1.39
N LEU A 8 -6.42 -2.66 1.87
CA LEU A 8 -6.56 -3.94 2.58
C LEU A 8 -7.14 -3.79 4.00
N GLY A 9 -7.18 -2.56 4.52
CA GLY A 9 -7.90 -2.18 5.73
C GLY A 9 -9.40 -2.08 5.52
N GLY A 10 -9.84 -1.53 4.38
CA GLY A 10 -11.25 -1.17 4.10
C GLY A 10 -12.01 -2.13 3.17
N LEU A 11 -11.39 -2.60 2.08
CA LEU A 11 -12.07 -3.47 1.10
C LEU A 11 -12.46 -4.84 1.69
N PRO A 12 -11.59 -5.59 2.40
CA PRO A 12 -11.94 -6.89 2.95
C PRO A 12 -13.12 -6.83 3.95
N PRO A 13 -13.19 -5.86 4.89
CA PRO A 13 -14.38 -5.70 5.72
C PRO A 13 -15.66 -5.37 4.94
N ALA A 14 -15.58 -4.57 3.89
CA ALA A 14 -16.74 -4.27 3.03
C ALA A 14 -17.24 -5.54 2.31
N MET A 15 -16.34 -6.39 1.83
CA MET A 15 -16.70 -7.70 1.25
C MET A 15 -17.32 -8.64 2.29
N ALA A 16 -16.76 -8.68 3.51
CA ALA A 16 -17.31 -9.47 4.60
C ALA A 16 -18.73 -9.00 5.00
N ALA A 17 -18.96 -7.68 5.01
CA ALA A 17 -20.28 -7.11 5.25
C ALA A 17 -21.30 -7.48 4.16
N ASN A 18 -20.85 -7.74 2.93
CA ASN A 18 -21.67 -8.26 1.82
C ASN A 18 -21.86 -9.79 1.88
N GLY A 19 -21.44 -10.46 2.96
CA GLY A 19 -21.70 -11.88 3.20
C GLY A 19 -20.62 -12.84 2.71
N HIS A 20 -19.51 -12.35 2.17
CA HIS A 20 -18.38 -13.19 1.78
C HIS A 20 -17.55 -13.62 3.01
N ARG A 21 -16.98 -14.84 2.97
CA ARG A 21 -15.95 -15.26 3.93
C ARG A 21 -14.60 -14.74 3.44
N VAL A 22 -13.95 -13.85 4.20
CA VAL A 22 -12.77 -13.10 3.72
C VAL A 22 -11.57 -13.30 4.65
N MET A 23 -10.44 -13.66 4.04
CA MET A 23 -9.14 -13.76 4.70
C MET A 23 -8.16 -12.74 4.09
N VAL A 24 -7.37 -12.08 4.93
CA VAL A 24 -6.23 -11.25 4.52
C VAL A 24 -4.96 -11.92 5.03
N ILE A 25 -4.01 -12.20 4.14
CA ILE A 25 -2.73 -12.82 4.49
C ILE A 25 -1.62 -11.80 4.26
N SER A 26 -0.80 -11.56 5.29
CA SER A 26 0.34 -10.64 5.22
C SER A 26 1.52 -11.16 6.04
N PRO A 27 2.75 -10.69 5.84
CA PRO A 27 3.85 -11.05 6.72
C PRO A 27 3.69 -10.50 8.14
N ARG A 28 4.26 -11.19 9.12
CA ARG A 28 4.36 -10.72 10.51
C ARG A 28 5.65 -9.95 10.72
N TYR A 29 5.59 -8.63 10.60
CA TYR A 29 6.74 -7.75 10.82
C TYR A 29 6.94 -7.35 12.28
N ASP A 30 5.92 -7.53 13.13
CA ASP A 30 5.98 -7.23 14.56
C ASP A 30 5.22 -8.26 15.40
N GLN A 31 5.39 -8.14 16.71
CA GLN A 31 4.58 -8.81 17.71
C GLN A 31 3.25 -8.08 17.94
N TYR A 32 2.33 -8.20 16.97
CA TYR A 32 1.00 -7.60 17.05
C TYR A 32 0.22 -8.11 18.28
N LYS A 33 -0.24 -7.18 19.13
CA LYS A 33 -0.90 -7.49 20.41
C LYS A 33 -2.17 -8.32 20.27
N ASP A 34 -2.92 -8.12 19.19
CA ASP A 34 -4.20 -8.76 18.92
C ASP A 34 -4.09 -10.02 18.05
N ALA A 35 -2.88 -10.44 17.69
CA ALA A 35 -2.64 -11.66 16.92
C ALA A 35 -2.17 -12.81 17.85
N TRP A 36 -2.81 -13.97 17.75
CA TRP A 36 -2.44 -15.19 18.48
C TRP A 36 -1.85 -16.24 17.55
N ASP A 37 -0.96 -17.09 18.09
CA ASP A 37 -0.39 -18.22 17.34
C ASP A 37 -1.47 -19.29 17.14
N THR A 38 -1.68 -19.73 15.89
CA THR A 38 -2.62 -20.82 15.58
C THR A 38 -2.07 -22.19 15.95
N SER A 39 -0.79 -22.28 16.33
CA SER A 39 -0.02 -23.53 16.53
C SER A 39 0.14 -24.36 15.24
N VAL A 40 -0.26 -23.82 14.09
CA VAL A 40 -0.09 -24.46 12.79
C VAL A 40 1.26 -24.07 12.20
N VAL A 41 1.99 -25.06 11.71
CA VAL A 41 3.29 -24.93 11.06
C VAL A 41 3.20 -25.52 9.67
N ALA A 42 3.78 -24.84 8.68
CA ALA A 42 4.02 -25.40 7.34
C ALA A 42 5.50 -25.35 7.00
N GLU A 43 5.94 -26.29 6.15
CA GLU A 43 7.29 -26.32 5.59
C GLU A 43 7.22 -25.89 4.13
N ILE A 44 7.90 -24.79 3.81
CA ILE A 44 7.86 -24.18 2.47
C ILE A 44 9.22 -24.30 1.84
N LYS A 45 9.28 -24.82 0.60
CA LYS A 45 10.54 -24.91 -0.13
C LYS A 45 10.89 -23.58 -0.79
N VAL A 46 11.98 -22.95 -0.38
CA VAL A 46 12.51 -21.72 -0.99
C VAL A 46 13.97 -21.96 -1.36
N ALA A 47 14.31 -21.76 -2.64
CA ALA A 47 15.56 -22.22 -3.22
C ALA A 47 15.89 -23.68 -2.83
N ASP A 48 17.03 -23.91 -2.19
CA ASP A 48 17.56 -25.21 -1.78
C ASP A 48 17.12 -25.66 -0.38
N ARG A 49 16.29 -24.89 0.33
CA ARG A 49 15.94 -25.12 1.75
C ARG A 49 14.44 -25.24 1.98
N TYR A 50 14.09 -25.91 3.07
CA TYR A 50 12.75 -25.89 3.64
C TYR A 50 12.73 -24.91 4.81
N GLU A 51 11.89 -23.88 4.68
CA GLU A 51 11.67 -22.87 5.71
C GLU A 51 10.40 -23.21 6.49
N ARG A 52 10.50 -23.20 7.82
CA ARG A 52 9.35 -23.42 8.71
C ARG A 52 8.64 -22.10 8.96
N VAL A 53 7.38 -22.01 8.56
CA VAL A 53 6.54 -20.84 8.80
C VAL A 53 5.45 -21.15 9.80
N ARG A 54 5.13 -20.19 10.66
CA ARG A 54 3.97 -20.23 11.55
C ARG A 54 2.91 -19.26 11.08
N PHE A 55 1.67 -19.53 11.48
CA PHE A 55 0.52 -18.68 11.15
C PHE A 55 -0.03 -18.08 12.42
N PHE A 56 0.01 -16.75 12.51
CA PHE A 56 -0.68 -16.00 13.54
C PHE A 56 -2.02 -15.52 12.99
N HIS A 57 -3.01 -15.37 13.86
CA HIS A 57 -4.37 -15.03 13.46
C HIS A 57 -4.96 -13.93 14.35
N CYS A 58 -5.74 -13.05 13.74
CA CYS A 58 -6.59 -12.06 14.38
C CYS A 58 -7.92 -12.02 13.64
N TYR A 59 -9.04 -11.95 14.37
CA TYR A 59 -10.36 -11.78 13.78
C TYR A 59 -10.91 -10.39 14.08
N LYS A 60 -11.15 -9.59 13.04
CA LYS A 60 -11.55 -8.18 13.20
C LYS A 60 -12.43 -7.72 12.05
N ARG A 61 -13.55 -7.05 12.38
CA ARG A 61 -14.52 -6.49 11.40
C ARG A 61 -15.00 -7.53 10.37
N GLY A 62 -15.29 -8.75 10.80
CA GLY A 62 -15.77 -9.83 9.93
C GLY A 62 -14.70 -10.55 9.12
N VAL A 63 -13.42 -10.18 9.26
CA VAL A 63 -12.31 -10.65 8.43
C VAL A 63 -11.32 -11.45 9.27
N ASP A 64 -10.90 -12.61 8.75
CA ASP A 64 -9.76 -13.37 9.27
C ASP A 64 -8.45 -12.75 8.77
N ARG A 65 -7.63 -12.22 9.67
CA ARG A 65 -6.32 -11.66 9.35
C ARG A 65 -5.24 -12.65 9.78
N VAL A 66 -4.52 -13.18 8.80
CA VAL A 66 -3.47 -14.18 9.01
C VAL A 66 -2.11 -13.54 8.75
N PHE A 67 -1.19 -13.75 9.68
CA PHE A 67 0.16 -13.22 9.62
C PHE A 67 1.18 -14.36 9.49
N ILE A 68 1.97 -14.34 8.43
CA ILE A 68 3.05 -15.31 8.19
C ILE A 68 4.24 -14.94 9.07
N ASP A 69 4.50 -15.77 10.07
CA ASP A 69 5.60 -15.61 11.02
C ASP A 69 6.83 -16.38 10.57
N HIS A 70 7.92 -15.63 10.39
CA HIS A 70 9.23 -16.12 9.99
C HIS A 70 10.31 -15.11 10.43
N PRO A 71 11.53 -15.53 10.82
CA PRO A 71 12.62 -14.61 11.18
C PRO A 71 12.90 -13.53 10.14
N SER A 72 12.87 -13.89 8.84
CA SER A 72 13.06 -12.93 7.73
C SER A 72 12.00 -11.82 7.63
N PHE A 73 10.93 -11.88 8.41
CA PHE A 73 9.96 -10.80 8.56
C PHE A 73 10.08 -10.12 9.92
N LEU A 74 9.97 -10.89 11.01
CA LEU A 74 9.85 -10.37 12.37
C LEU A 74 11.14 -9.68 12.85
N GLU A 75 12.31 -10.22 12.49
CA GLU A 75 13.61 -9.72 12.98
C GLU A 75 14.14 -8.54 12.14
N LYS A 76 13.44 -8.17 11.06
CA LYS A 76 13.89 -7.10 10.16
C LYS A 76 13.74 -5.71 10.72
N VAL A 77 12.74 -5.50 11.56
CA VAL A 77 12.40 -4.18 12.09
C VAL A 77 12.53 -4.22 13.60
N TRP A 78 13.58 -3.57 14.13
CA TRP A 78 13.72 -3.40 15.58
C TRP A 78 12.87 -2.23 16.06
N GLY A 79 11.93 -2.49 16.97
CA GLY A 79 10.91 -1.54 17.44
C GLY A 79 9.55 -1.71 16.74
N LYS A 80 8.56 -0.89 17.11
CA LYS A 80 7.24 -0.94 16.44
C LYS A 80 7.43 -0.76 14.94
N THR A 81 6.89 -1.68 14.13
CA THR A 81 7.06 -1.76 12.68
C THR A 81 6.78 -0.41 12.04
N GLY A 82 7.86 0.32 11.75
CA GLY A 82 7.85 1.59 11.04
C GLY A 82 8.03 1.39 9.53
N GLU A 83 8.43 2.48 8.86
CA GLU A 83 8.54 2.67 7.40
C GLU A 83 9.52 1.72 6.65
N LYS A 84 10.09 0.72 7.32
CA LYS A 84 11.21 -0.12 6.84
C LYS A 84 10.82 -1.55 6.47
N ILE A 85 9.63 -1.73 5.89
CA ILE A 85 9.10 -3.06 5.52
C ILE A 85 9.93 -3.71 4.40
N TYR A 86 10.27 -2.91 3.39
CA TYR A 86 10.89 -3.36 2.14
C TYR A 86 12.40 -3.15 2.12
N GLY A 87 12.94 -2.34 3.03
CA GLY A 87 14.34 -1.95 3.03
C GLY A 87 14.74 -1.16 4.27
N PRO A 88 16.05 -1.07 4.58
CA PRO A 88 16.55 -0.34 5.74
C PRO A 88 16.34 1.17 5.61
N ASP A 89 16.33 1.71 4.39
CA ASP A 89 16.15 3.13 4.11
C ASP A 89 15.31 3.33 2.84
N THR A 90 14.61 4.46 2.73
CA THR A 90 13.81 4.79 1.55
C THR A 90 14.68 4.83 0.29
N GLY A 91 14.39 3.94 -0.67
CA GLY A 91 15.13 3.80 -1.92
C GLY A 91 16.24 2.74 -1.88
N VAL A 92 16.41 2.02 -0.77
CA VAL A 92 17.34 0.88 -0.66
C VAL A 92 16.54 -0.32 -0.17
N ASP A 93 16.45 -1.35 -1.00
CA ASP A 93 15.71 -2.59 -0.68
C ASP A 93 16.56 -3.60 0.11
N TYR A 94 15.91 -4.48 0.88
CA TYR A 94 16.60 -5.63 1.45
C TYR A 94 16.93 -6.66 0.36
N LYS A 95 18.15 -7.21 0.43
CA LYS A 95 18.64 -8.23 -0.51
C LYS A 95 17.80 -9.51 -0.52
N ASP A 96 17.16 -9.84 0.59
CA ASP A 96 16.34 -11.05 0.73
C ASP A 96 14.86 -10.83 0.38
N ASN A 97 14.49 -9.70 -0.24
CA ASN A 97 13.11 -9.45 -0.68
C ASN A 97 12.57 -10.55 -1.58
N GLN A 98 13.37 -11.07 -2.51
CA GLN A 98 12.95 -12.15 -3.40
C GLN A 98 12.57 -13.41 -2.62
N MET A 99 13.44 -13.88 -1.72
CA MET A 99 13.15 -15.02 -0.84
C MET A 99 11.93 -14.75 0.05
N ARG A 100 11.86 -13.59 0.70
CA ARG A 100 10.77 -13.21 1.62
C ARG A 100 9.42 -13.25 0.93
N PHE A 101 9.29 -12.65 -0.24
CA PHE A 101 8.00 -12.55 -0.91
C PHE A 101 7.63 -13.84 -1.68
N SER A 102 8.62 -14.67 -2.06
CA SER A 102 8.35 -16.04 -2.51
C SER A 102 7.78 -16.88 -1.36
N LEU A 103 8.38 -16.80 -0.16
CA LEU A 103 7.91 -17.46 1.05
C LEU A 103 6.47 -17.02 1.39
N LEU A 104 6.18 -15.72 1.32
CA LEU A 104 4.83 -15.19 1.51
C LEU A 104 3.82 -15.81 0.54
N CYS A 105 4.12 -15.83 -0.76
CA CYS A 105 3.22 -16.37 -1.78
C CYS A 105 2.91 -17.85 -1.54
N GLN A 106 3.94 -18.65 -1.25
CA GLN A 106 3.79 -20.08 -1.03
C GLN A 106 3.06 -20.38 0.29
N ALA A 107 3.39 -19.69 1.38
CA ALA A 107 2.69 -19.82 2.66
C ALA A 107 1.22 -19.37 2.58
N ALA A 108 0.92 -18.34 1.76
CA ALA A 108 -0.44 -17.87 1.53
C ALA A 108 -1.32 -18.90 0.82
N LEU A 109 -0.73 -19.77 -0.03
CA LEU A 109 -1.44 -20.89 -0.66
C LEU A 109 -1.72 -22.04 0.32
N GLU A 110 -0.99 -22.16 1.42
CA GLU A 110 -1.27 -23.18 2.43
C GLU A 110 -2.41 -22.78 3.37
N ALA A 111 -2.44 -21.50 3.78
CA ALA A 111 -3.35 -21.00 4.81
C ALA A 111 -4.84 -21.37 4.62
N PRO A 112 -5.46 -21.25 3.43
CA PRO A 112 -6.87 -21.62 3.25
C PRO A 112 -7.19 -23.08 3.53
N ARG A 113 -6.21 -23.98 3.32
CA ARG A 113 -6.39 -25.43 3.45
C ARG A 113 -6.09 -25.95 4.85
N ILE A 114 -5.12 -25.35 5.53
CA ILE A 114 -4.62 -25.90 6.80
C ILE A 114 -5.14 -25.16 8.04
N LEU A 115 -5.62 -23.93 7.91
CA LEU A 115 -6.11 -23.15 9.06
C LEU A 115 -7.59 -23.42 9.32
N ASN A 116 -7.87 -24.10 10.43
CA ASN A 116 -9.23 -24.32 10.93
C ASN A 116 -9.68 -23.11 11.78
N LEU A 117 -10.44 -22.19 11.18
CA LEU A 117 -10.82 -20.92 11.78
C LEU A 117 -12.33 -20.89 12.11
N ASN A 118 -12.66 -20.57 13.36
CA ASN A 118 -14.02 -20.66 13.90
C ASN A 118 -14.50 -19.36 14.56
N ASN A 119 -13.79 -18.26 14.36
CA ASN A 119 -14.12 -16.95 14.93
C ASN A 119 -15.29 -16.26 14.21
N ASN A 120 -15.58 -16.66 12.98
CA ASN A 120 -16.72 -16.15 12.22
C ASN A 120 -18.03 -16.84 12.67
N PRO A 121 -19.11 -16.10 12.92
CA PRO A 121 -20.38 -16.68 13.38
C PRO A 121 -21.08 -17.55 12.32
N TYR A 122 -20.84 -17.30 11.04
CA TYR A 122 -21.49 -17.97 9.90
C TYR A 122 -20.63 -19.05 9.26
N PHE A 123 -19.30 -18.97 9.40
CA PHE A 123 -18.35 -19.88 8.77
C PHE A 123 -17.43 -20.54 9.79
N LYS A 124 -17.23 -21.85 9.65
CA LYS A 124 -16.38 -22.68 10.52
C LYS A 124 -15.52 -23.61 9.69
N GLY A 125 -14.39 -24.06 10.23
CA GLY A 125 -13.47 -24.95 9.53
C GLY A 125 -12.45 -24.22 8.67
N THR A 126 -11.86 -24.94 7.74
CA THR A 126 -10.92 -24.40 6.76
C THR A 126 -11.64 -23.55 5.71
N TYR A 127 -10.91 -22.70 4.99
CA TYR A 127 -11.47 -21.96 3.85
C TYR A 127 -11.68 -22.88 2.64
N GLY A 128 -10.91 -23.96 2.55
CA GLY A 128 -11.01 -24.96 1.51
C GLY A 128 -10.29 -24.55 0.23
N GLU A 129 -10.74 -25.13 -0.89
CA GLU A 129 -10.05 -25.02 -2.19
C GLU A 129 -10.84 -24.21 -3.25
N ASP A 130 -12.12 -23.95 -3.00
CA ASP A 130 -12.97 -23.14 -3.87
C ASP A 130 -12.87 -21.66 -3.44
N VAL A 131 -11.72 -21.05 -3.75
CA VAL A 131 -11.37 -19.70 -3.30
C VAL A 131 -10.90 -18.82 -4.45
N VAL A 132 -11.10 -17.51 -4.31
CA VAL A 132 -10.50 -16.51 -5.20
C VAL A 132 -9.37 -15.81 -4.45
N PHE A 133 -8.15 -15.91 -4.96
CA PHE A 133 -7.00 -15.18 -4.45
C PHE A 133 -6.95 -13.79 -5.07
N VAL A 134 -6.96 -12.76 -4.23
CA VAL A 134 -6.72 -11.37 -4.67
C VAL A 134 -5.29 -10.99 -4.30
N CYS A 135 -4.42 -11.01 -5.29
CA CYS A 135 -3.00 -10.69 -5.17
C CYS A 135 -2.80 -9.18 -5.38
N ASN A 136 -2.03 -8.53 -4.51
CA ASN A 136 -1.83 -7.09 -4.52
C ASN A 136 -0.35 -6.74 -4.74
N ASP A 137 -0.07 -6.03 -5.84
CA ASP A 137 1.27 -5.62 -6.27
C ASP A 137 2.29 -6.76 -6.45
N TRP A 138 3.49 -6.39 -6.93
CA TRP A 138 4.58 -7.29 -7.27
C TRP A 138 4.94 -8.30 -6.17
N HIS A 139 4.78 -7.93 -4.89
CA HIS A 139 5.06 -8.79 -3.72
C HIS A 139 4.31 -10.12 -3.79
N THR A 140 3.17 -10.15 -4.47
CA THR A 140 2.32 -11.36 -4.63
C THR A 140 2.20 -11.81 -6.08
N GLY A 141 2.97 -11.20 -7.00
CA GLY A 141 2.96 -11.52 -8.43
C GLY A 141 3.16 -13.00 -8.76
N PRO A 142 4.11 -13.72 -8.11
CA PRO A 142 4.34 -15.13 -8.39
C PRO A 142 3.25 -16.10 -7.93
N LEU A 143 2.26 -15.65 -7.13
CA LEU A 143 1.29 -16.56 -6.50
C LEU A 143 0.51 -17.39 -7.53
N ALA A 144 0.07 -16.79 -8.63
CA ALA A 144 -0.62 -17.51 -9.70
C ALA A 144 0.27 -18.60 -10.33
N SER A 145 1.56 -18.30 -10.55
CA SER A 145 2.55 -19.27 -11.03
C SER A 145 2.69 -20.43 -10.05
N TYR A 146 2.82 -20.16 -8.74
CA TYR A 146 2.90 -21.20 -7.71
C TYR A 146 1.64 -22.07 -7.63
N LEU A 147 0.46 -21.45 -7.69
CA LEU A 147 -0.82 -22.14 -7.70
C LEU A 147 -0.89 -23.14 -8.86
N LYS A 148 -0.59 -22.68 -10.07
CA LYS A 148 -0.61 -23.49 -11.30
C LYS A 148 0.52 -24.53 -11.32
N ASN A 149 1.68 -24.25 -10.71
CA ASN A 149 2.85 -25.15 -10.69
C ASN A 149 2.70 -26.28 -9.68
N ASN A 150 2.39 -25.94 -8.42
CA ASN A 150 2.57 -26.85 -7.29
C ASN A 150 1.27 -27.55 -6.88
N TYR A 151 0.11 -26.92 -7.14
CA TYR A 151 -1.17 -27.38 -6.57
C TYR A 151 -2.10 -27.94 -7.63
N GLN A 152 -2.42 -27.17 -8.67
CA GLN A 152 -3.40 -27.57 -9.69
C GLN A 152 -3.08 -28.90 -10.40
N PRO A 153 -1.82 -29.22 -10.76
CA PRO A 153 -1.48 -30.50 -11.38
C PRO A 153 -1.74 -31.71 -10.46
N ASN A 154 -1.70 -31.49 -9.14
CA ASN A 154 -1.99 -32.50 -8.12
C ASN A 154 -3.49 -32.57 -7.78
N GLY A 155 -4.33 -31.86 -8.53
CA GLY A 155 -5.77 -31.83 -8.33
C GLY A 155 -6.22 -30.99 -7.14
N ILE A 156 -5.35 -30.14 -6.60
CA ILE A 156 -5.64 -29.21 -5.50
C ILE A 156 -5.98 -27.84 -6.08
N TYR A 157 -6.94 -27.10 -5.49
CA TYR A 157 -7.33 -25.77 -5.96
C TYR A 157 -7.83 -25.74 -7.42
N ARG A 158 -8.53 -26.81 -7.86
CA ARG A 158 -8.99 -26.96 -9.25
C ARG A 158 -9.86 -25.79 -9.73
N ASN A 159 -10.72 -25.28 -8.84
CA ASN A 159 -11.64 -24.18 -9.16
C ASN A 159 -11.10 -22.82 -8.70
N ALA A 160 -9.96 -22.77 -8.03
CA ALA A 160 -9.44 -21.52 -7.51
C ALA A 160 -9.02 -20.59 -8.66
N LYS A 161 -9.24 -19.29 -8.43
CA LYS A 161 -8.94 -18.23 -9.40
C LYS A 161 -8.07 -17.15 -8.79
N VAL A 162 -7.28 -16.48 -9.61
CA VAL A 162 -6.40 -15.39 -9.17
C VAL A 162 -6.79 -14.08 -9.86
N ALA A 163 -7.15 -13.08 -9.06
CA ALA A 163 -7.22 -11.70 -9.48
C ALA A 163 -5.95 -10.97 -9.02
N PHE A 164 -5.25 -10.33 -9.94
CA PHE A 164 -4.02 -9.57 -9.66
C PHE A 164 -4.30 -8.07 -9.77
N CYS A 165 -4.19 -7.38 -8.64
CA CYS A 165 -4.49 -5.96 -8.50
C CYS A 165 -3.21 -5.13 -8.42
N ILE A 166 -3.02 -4.25 -9.40
CA ILE A 166 -1.91 -3.32 -9.52
C ILE A 166 -2.30 -2.01 -8.81
N HIS A 167 -1.65 -1.71 -7.68
CA HIS A 167 -1.82 -0.44 -6.97
C HIS A 167 -0.80 0.59 -7.44
N ASN A 168 0.38 0.13 -7.89
CA ASN A 168 1.40 1.00 -8.45
C ASN A 168 2.33 0.26 -9.43
N ILE A 169 2.30 0.64 -10.71
CA ILE A 169 3.10 0.00 -11.77
C ILE A 169 4.61 0.26 -11.66
N SER A 170 5.03 1.30 -10.93
CA SER A 170 6.44 1.67 -10.85
C SER A 170 7.28 0.68 -10.03
N TYR A 171 6.64 -0.15 -9.20
CA TYR A 171 7.32 -1.19 -8.42
C TYR A 171 6.95 -2.57 -8.97
N GLN A 172 7.90 -3.24 -9.62
CA GLN A 172 7.60 -4.43 -10.42
C GLN A 172 8.24 -5.73 -9.92
N GLY A 173 9.10 -5.66 -8.90
CA GLY A 173 9.91 -6.81 -8.47
C GLY A 173 10.82 -7.28 -9.60
N ARG A 174 11.70 -6.38 -10.05
CA ARG A 174 12.73 -6.67 -11.06
C ARG A 174 13.99 -7.18 -10.37
N PHE A 175 14.33 -8.46 -10.57
CA PHE A 175 15.50 -9.10 -9.97
C PHE A 175 16.43 -9.68 -11.04
N ALA A 176 17.59 -10.22 -10.65
CA ALA A 176 18.53 -10.77 -11.61
C ALA A 176 17.92 -11.98 -12.32
N PHE A 177 18.25 -12.16 -13.60
CA PHE A 177 17.68 -13.25 -14.39
C PHE A 177 18.16 -14.63 -13.89
N GLU A 178 19.37 -14.66 -13.34
CA GLU A 178 20.04 -15.82 -12.77
C GLU A 178 19.34 -16.36 -11.52
N ASP A 179 18.55 -15.52 -10.84
CA ASP A 179 17.85 -15.87 -9.60
C ASP A 179 16.54 -16.65 -9.86
N TYR A 180 16.15 -16.87 -11.12
CA TYR A 180 14.95 -17.63 -11.46
C TYR A 180 14.87 -19.03 -10.81
N PRO A 181 15.95 -19.84 -10.77
CA PRO A 181 15.93 -21.16 -10.13
C PRO A 181 15.58 -21.10 -8.63
N GLU A 182 15.88 -19.99 -7.94
CA GLU A 182 15.53 -19.82 -6.52
C GLU A 182 14.03 -19.81 -6.27
N LEU A 183 13.23 -19.50 -7.30
CA LEU A 183 11.77 -19.52 -7.22
C LEU A 183 11.19 -20.92 -7.14
N ASN A 184 11.95 -21.99 -7.43
CA ASN A 184 11.44 -23.37 -7.50
C ASN A 184 10.23 -23.56 -8.44
N LEU A 185 10.13 -22.74 -9.49
CA LEU A 185 9.10 -22.87 -10.52
C LEU A 185 9.63 -23.71 -11.69
N SER A 186 8.74 -24.44 -12.36
CA SER A 186 9.13 -25.18 -13.56
C SER A 186 9.42 -24.25 -14.73
N GLU A 187 10.34 -24.67 -15.61
CA GLU A 187 10.83 -23.90 -16.76
C GLU A 187 9.71 -23.36 -17.67
N ARG A 188 8.53 -24.01 -17.68
CA ARG A 188 7.35 -23.55 -18.46
C ARG A 188 6.90 -22.13 -18.10
N PHE A 189 7.16 -21.66 -16.87
CA PHE A 189 6.80 -20.31 -16.43
C PHE A 189 7.90 -19.29 -16.69
N ARG A 190 9.10 -19.69 -17.09
CA ARG A 190 10.25 -18.79 -17.17
C ARG A 190 10.01 -17.61 -18.10
N SER A 191 9.34 -17.84 -19.23
CA SER A 191 8.96 -16.81 -20.19
C SER A 191 8.03 -15.75 -19.61
N SER A 192 7.17 -16.12 -18.65
CA SER A 192 6.28 -15.20 -17.94
C SER A 192 7.07 -14.22 -17.05
N PHE A 193 8.25 -14.61 -16.57
CA PHE A 193 9.14 -13.77 -15.77
C PHE A 193 10.20 -13.04 -16.60
N ASP A 194 10.62 -13.59 -17.74
CA ASP A 194 11.70 -13.06 -18.57
C ASP A 194 11.40 -11.64 -19.08
N PHE A 195 12.24 -10.67 -18.76
CA PHE A 195 11.99 -9.27 -19.06
C PHE A 195 13.29 -8.56 -19.43
N ILE A 196 13.23 -7.67 -20.41
CA ILE A 196 14.35 -6.80 -20.77
C ILE A 196 14.04 -5.44 -20.17
N ASP A 197 14.86 -5.04 -19.20
CA ASP A 197 14.79 -3.72 -18.60
C ASP A 197 15.53 -2.72 -19.49
N GLY A 198 14.80 -1.79 -20.07
CA GLY A 198 15.32 -0.73 -20.94
C GLY A 198 15.69 0.55 -20.20
N TYR A 199 15.60 0.60 -18.86
CA TYR A 199 16.09 1.74 -18.09
C TYR A 199 17.58 1.58 -17.74
N ASP A 200 18.35 2.65 -17.95
CA ASP A 200 19.79 2.71 -17.63
C ASP A 200 20.09 2.50 -16.13
N THR A 201 19.11 2.72 -15.25
CA THR A 201 19.28 2.67 -13.79
C THR A 201 18.31 1.67 -13.13
N PRO A 202 18.77 0.74 -12.26
CA PRO A 202 20.16 0.56 -11.82
C PRO A 202 21.08 -0.13 -12.85
N VAL A 203 20.52 -0.96 -13.75
CA VAL A 203 21.25 -1.67 -14.83
C VAL A 203 20.26 -2.05 -15.94
N GLU A 204 20.54 -1.71 -17.20
CA GLU A 204 19.83 -2.18 -18.39
C GLU A 204 20.09 -3.68 -18.61
N GLY A 205 19.10 -4.44 -19.07
CA GLY A 205 19.31 -5.81 -19.56
C GLY A 205 18.31 -6.82 -19.04
N ARG A 206 18.66 -8.10 -19.19
CA ARG A 206 17.77 -9.22 -18.90
C ARG A 206 17.58 -9.41 -17.40
N LYS A 207 16.32 -9.50 -16.98
CA LYS A 207 15.88 -9.62 -15.59
C LYS A 207 14.71 -10.60 -15.48
N ILE A 208 14.38 -10.99 -14.25
CA ILE A 208 13.04 -11.49 -13.95
C ILE A 208 12.15 -10.33 -13.50
N ASN A 209 10.89 -10.34 -13.90
CA ASN A 209 9.88 -9.35 -13.54
C ASN A 209 8.64 -10.04 -12.95
N TRP A 210 8.44 -9.87 -11.64
CA TRP A 210 7.36 -10.54 -10.92
C TRP A 210 5.98 -9.94 -11.22
N MET A 211 5.90 -8.63 -11.47
CA MET A 211 4.67 -7.97 -11.91
C MET A 211 4.23 -8.50 -13.28
N LYS A 212 5.17 -8.67 -14.22
CA LYS A 212 4.92 -9.29 -15.53
C LYS A 212 4.30 -10.68 -15.37
N ALA A 213 4.89 -11.52 -14.53
CA ALA A 213 4.37 -12.86 -14.27
C ALA A 213 2.97 -12.81 -13.64
N GLY A 214 2.73 -11.90 -12.70
CA GLY A 214 1.41 -11.69 -12.11
C GLY A 214 0.34 -11.29 -13.12
N ILE A 215 0.68 -10.43 -14.09
CA ILE A 215 -0.22 -10.01 -15.17
C ILE A 215 -0.52 -11.18 -16.13
N LEU A 216 0.50 -11.94 -16.53
CA LEU A 216 0.35 -13.04 -17.50
C LEU A 216 -0.35 -14.26 -16.90
N GLU A 217 -0.09 -14.56 -15.62
CA GLU A 217 -0.57 -15.79 -15.00
C GLU A 217 -1.88 -15.63 -14.24
N ALA A 218 -2.33 -14.42 -13.93
CA ALA A 218 -3.63 -14.21 -13.29
C ALA A 218 -4.79 -14.52 -14.23
N ASP A 219 -5.94 -14.94 -13.66
CA ASP A 219 -7.19 -15.07 -14.41
C ASP A 219 -7.82 -13.70 -14.70
N ARG A 220 -7.51 -12.69 -13.86
CA ARG A 220 -7.97 -11.32 -14.06
C ARG A 220 -6.97 -10.28 -13.57
N VAL A 221 -6.75 -9.23 -14.34
CA VAL A 221 -5.92 -8.09 -13.95
C VAL A 221 -6.80 -6.88 -13.62
N LEU A 222 -6.55 -6.30 -12.45
CA LEU A 222 -7.27 -5.16 -11.89
C LEU A 222 -6.29 -4.02 -11.57
N THR A 223 -6.81 -2.80 -11.49
CA THR A 223 -6.08 -1.63 -10.98
C THR A 223 -7.04 -0.68 -10.26
N VAL A 224 -6.50 0.33 -9.61
CA VAL A 224 -7.19 1.15 -8.61
C VAL A 224 -7.93 2.38 -9.16
N SER A 225 -8.00 2.57 -10.48
CA SER A 225 -8.94 3.50 -11.11
C SER A 225 -9.11 3.25 -12.62
N PRO A 226 -10.28 3.55 -13.21
CA PRO A 226 -10.50 3.41 -14.66
C PRO A 226 -9.51 4.21 -15.49
N TYR A 227 -9.28 5.47 -15.13
CA TYR A 227 -8.36 6.33 -15.86
C TYR A 227 -6.93 5.81 -15.78
N TYR A 228 -6.47 5.38 -14.60
CA TYR A 228 -5.14 4.76 -14.48
C TYR A 228 -5.02 3.49 -15.32
N ALA A 229 -6.08 2.70 -15.46
CA ALA A 229 -6.09 1.55 -16.37
C ALA A 229 -5.81 1.96 -17.83
N GLU A 230 -6.40 3.06 -18.29
CA GLU A 230 -6.13 3.64 -19.62
C GLU A 230 -4.69 4.15 -19.73
N GLU A 231 -4.19 4.83 -18.69
CA GLU A 231 -2.81 5.33 -18.66
C GLU A 231 -1.79 4.19 -18.77
N LEU A 232 -2.02 3.09 -18.04
CA LEU A 232 -1.13 1.94 -18.00
C LEU A 232 -0.95 1.28 -19.37
N ILE A 233 -1.98 1.29 -20.22
CA ILE A 233 -1.93 0.70 -21.56
C ILE A 233 -1.61 1.71 -22.66
N SER A 234 -1.45 3.00 -22.32
CA SER A 234 -1.28 4.06 -23.33
C SER A 234 0.14 4.12 -23.90
N GLY A 235 1.12 3.51 -23.25
CA GLY A 235 2.49 3.42 -23.79
C GLY A 235 3.56 3.13 -22.74
N ILE A 236 4.78 2.89 -23.24
CA ILE A 236 5.93 2.39 -22.47
C ILE A 236 6.25 3.20 -21.21
N ALA A 237 6.16 4.54 -21.28
CA ALA A 237 6.50 5.41 -20.16
C ALA A 237 5.49 5.29 -19.00
N ARG A 238 4.19 5.19 -19.31
CA ARG A 238 3.13 5.13 -18.30
C ARG A 238 2.88 3.72 -17.79
N GLY A 239 2.99 2.72 -18.67
CA GLY A 239 2.94 1.30 -18.29
C GLY A 239 4.26 0.76 -17.73
N CYS A 240 5.30 1.60 -17.62
CA CYS A 240 6.65 1.23 -17.20
C CYS A 240 7.12 -0.07 -17.88
N GLU A 241 7.06 -0.10 -19.21
CA GLU A 241 7.48 -1.22 -20.08
C GLU A 241 6.59 -2.48 -20.04
N LEU A 242 5.46 -2.43 -19.33
CA LEU A 242 4.46 -3.51 -19.28
C LEU A 242 3.16 -3.17 -20.02
N ASP A 243 3.10 -2.03 -20.71
CA ASP A 243 1.90 -1.52 -21.40
C ASP A 243 1.34 -2.52 -22.42
N ASN A 244 2.21 -3.11 -23.24
CA ASN A 244 1.80 -4.07 -24.27
C ASN A 244 1.20 -5.34 -23.65
N ILE A 245 1.76 -5.82 -22.54
CA ILE A 245 1.29 -7.04 -21.86
C ILE A 245 -0.07 -6.78 -21.18
N MET A 246 -0.24 -5.61 -20.56
CA MET A 246 -1.54 -5.20 -20.00
C MET A 246 -2.60 -4.98 -21.10
N ARG A 247 -2.20 -4.49 -22.28
CA ARG A 247 -3.10 -4.37 -23.44
C ARG A 247 -3.57 -5.72 -23.96
N LEU A 248 -2.69 -6.72 -23.97
CA LEU A 248 -3.00 -8.09 -24.43
C LEU A 248 -3.90 -8.85 -23.43
N THR A 249 -3.62 -8.72 -22.14
CA THR A 249 -4.35 -9.44 -21.08
C THR A 249 -5.66 -8.74 -20.69
N GLY A 250 -5.75 -7.43 -20.90
CA GLY A 250 -6.86 -6.60 -20.48
C GLY A 250 -6.75 -6.25 -18.99
N ILE A 251 -6.99 -4.99 -18.66
CA ILE A 251 -6.93 -4.46 -17.30
C ILE A 251 -8.21 -3.70 -16.97
N THR A 252 -8.69 -3.81 -15.74
CA THR A 252 -9.90 -3.10 -15.30
C THR A 252 -9.65 -2.27 -14.07
N GLY A 253 -9.96 -0.99 -14.20
CA GLY A 253 -9.85 -0.04 -13.12
C GLY A 253 -11.10 0.02 -12.26
N ILE A 254 -10.93 -0.07 -10.95
CA ILE A 254 -11.98 0.12 -9.95
C ILE A 254 -11.46 1.16 -8.96
N VAL A 255 -12.13 2.31 -8.90
CA VAL A 255 -11.72 3.42 -8.01
C VAL A 255 -11.74 2.94 -6.56
N ASN A 256 -10.66 3.23 -5.81
CA ASN A 256 -10.62 2.94 -4.39
C ASN A 256 -11.70 3.71 -3.62
N GLY A 257 -12.31 3.05 -2.63
CA GLY A 257 -13.11 3.72 -1.62
C GLY A 257 -12.25 4.30 -0.48
N MET A 258 -12.91 4.83 0.54
CA MET A 258 -12.29 5.16 1.83
C MET A 258 -13.01 4.45 2.96
N ASP A 259 -12.31 4.25 4.09
CA ASP A 259 -12.98 3.81 5.31
C ASP A 259 -13.72 4.98 5.97
N VAL A 260 -15.01 5.06 5.73
CA VAL A 260 -15.90 6.09 6.30
C VAL A 260 -16.15 5.93 7.79
N SER A 261 -15.66 4.86 8.44
CA SER A 261 -15.71 4.73 9.90
C SER A 261 -14.48 5.36 10.57
N GLU A 262 -13.36 5.42 9.85
CA GLU A 262 -12.14 6.07 10.30
C GLU A 262 -12.14 7.56 9.92
N TRP A 263 -12.53 7.87 8.68
CA TRP A 263 -12.57 9.22 8.13
C TRP A 263 -13.99 9.80 8.17
N ASP A 264 -14.44 10.15 9.37
CA ASP A 264 -15.76 10.72 9.62
C ASP A 264 -15.68 11.95 10.53
N PRO A 265 -15.77 13.19 10.01
CA PRO A 265 -15.66 14.40 10.83
C PRO A 265 -16.74 14.48 11.93
N SER A 266 -17.83 13.72 11.84
CA SER A 266 -18.86 13.70 12.87
C SER A 266 -18.48 12.83 14.09
N LYS A 267 -17.51 11.92 13.93
CA LYS A 267 -17.10 10.94 14.96
C LYS A 267 -15.61 10.91 15.23
N ASP A 268 -14.83 11.61 14.42
CA ASP A 268 -13.37 11.63 14.50
C ASP A 268 -12.89 12.06 15.89
N LYS A 269 -12.02 11.23 16.46
CA LYS A 269 -11.47 11.40 17.81
C LYS A 269 -10.22 12.28 17.85
N TYR A 270 -9.67 12.64 16.69
CA TYR A 270 -8.43 13.41 16.57
C TYR A 270 -8.65 14.90 16.31
N ILE A 271 -9.88 15.30 15.97
CA ILE A 271 -10.22 16.69 15.67
C ILE A 271 -10.88 17.36 16.87
N THR A 272 -10.69 18.66 16.99
CA THR A 272 -11.15 19.47 18.13
C THR A 272 -12.66 19.65 18.13
N ALA A 273 -13.21 20.03 16.98
CA ALA A 273 -14.64 20.23 16.79
C ALA A 273 -15.15 19.21 15.77
N LYS A 274 -16.04 18.31 16.21
CA LYS A 274 -16.73 17.37 15.30
C LYS A 274 -17.83 18.09 14.53
N TYR A 275 -18.08 17.66 13.31
CA TYR A 275 -19.08 18.30 12.45
C TYR A 275 -19.67 17.38 11.39
N ASP A 276 -20.81 17.81 10.87
CA ASP A 276 -21.38 17.32 9.63
C ASP A 276 -21.40 18.44 8.57
N ALA A 277 -21.99 18.17 7.41
CA ALA A 277 -22.05 19.12 6.30
C ALA A 277 -22.77 20.43 6.66
N THR A 278 -23.69 20.42 7.64
CA THR A 278 -24.47 21.61 8.03
C THR A 278 -23.71 22.51 9.01
N THR A 279 -22.81 21.95 9.81
CA THR A 279 -22.01 22.69 10.82
C THR A 279 -20.56 22.90 10.38
N ALA A 280 -20.19 22.47 9.17
CA ALA A 280 -18.81 22.42 8.69
C ALA A 280 -18.11 23.77 8.74
N ILE A 281 -18.77 24.87 8.37
CA ILE A 281 -18.15 26.20 8.27
C ILE A 281 -17.52 26.62 9.60
N GLU A 282 -18.29 26.61 10.69
CA GLU A 282 -17.79 27.03 12.01
C GLU A 282 -16.81 26.01 12.58
N ALA A 283 -17.11 24.72 12.45
CA ALA A 283 -16.26 23.68 13.01
C ALA A 283 -14.88 23.60 12.32
N LYS A 284 -14.82 23.82 11.00
CA LYS A 284 -13.54 23.91 10.28
C LYS A 284 -12.72 25.10 10.75
N ALA A 285 -13.34 26.26 11.02
CA ALA A 285 -12.63 27.40 11.59
C ALA A 285 -12.00 27.08 12.95
N LEU A 286 -12.74 26.39 13.84
CA LEU A 286 -12.20 25.93 15.13
C LEU A 286 -11.08 24.90 14.98
N ASN A 287 -11.22 23.96 14.04
CA ASN A 287 -10.17 22.99 13.74
C ASN A 287 -8.94 23.64 13.09
N LYS A 288 -9.12 24.71 12.31
CA LYS A 288 -8.02 25.50 11.73
C LYS A 288 -7.21 26.17 12.84
N GLU A 289 -7.87 26.83 13.79
CA GLU A 289 -7.19 27.44 14.93
C GLU A 289 -6.41 26.42 15.75
N ALA A 290 -7.00 25.23 15.97
CA ALA A 290 -6.32 24.12 16.64
C ALA A 290 -5.12 23.60 15.83
N LEU A 291 -5.25 23.48 14.50
CA LEU A 291 -4.16 23.10 13.60
C LEU A 291 -3.02 24.12 13.62
N GLN A 292 -3.34 25.41 13.56
CA GLN A 292 -2.36 26.50 13.64
C GLN A 292 -1.58 26.43 14.96
N ALA A 293 -2.29 26.27 16.07
CA ALA A 293 -1.68 26.13 17.39
C ALA A 293 -0.75 24.90 17.49
N GLU A 294 -1.23 23.72 17.05
CA GLU A 294 -0.44 22.48 17.04
C GLU A 294 0.78 22.57 16.10
N ALA A 295 0.62 23.26 14.97
CA ALA A 295 1.69 23.51 14.01
C ALA A 295 2.70 24.58 14.50
N GLY A 296 2.37 25.35 15.53
CA GLY A 296 3.19 26.50 15.97
C GLY A 296 3.13 27.69 15.02
N LEU A 297 2.03 27.84 14.29
CA LEU A 297 1.74 28.98 13.42
C LEU A 297 0.91 30.04 14.18
N PRO A 298 0.96 31.32 13.79
CA PRO A 298 0.04 32.34 14.29
C PRO A 298 -1.41 31.89 14.11
N VAL A 299 -2.18 31.92 15.19
CA VAL A 299 -3.58 31.50 15.19
C VAL A 299 -4.44 32.64 14.66
N ASP A 300 -4.95 32.47 13.44
CA ASP A 300 -5.91 33.37 12.81
C ASP A 300 -6.76 32.58 11.81
N ARG A 301 -8.06 32.41 12.12
CA ARG A 301 -9.00 31.67 11.29
C ARG A 301 -9.20 32.24 9.88
N LYS A 302 -8.85 33.51 9.66
CA LYS A 302 -9.03 34.22 8.38
C LYS A 302 -7.90 33.96 7.38
N ILE A 303 -6.71 33.58 7.86
CA ILE A 303 -5.58 33.26 6.99
C ILE A 303 -5.85 31.91 6.31
N PRO A 304 -5.83 31.82 4.97
CA PRO A 304 -5.97 30.55 4.27
C PRO A 304 -4.81 29.60 4.62
N LEU A 305 -5.15 28.33 4.88
CA LEU A 305 -4.21 27.28 5.22
C LEU A 305 -4.17 26.22 4.13
N ILE A 306 -3.02 26.09 3.48
CA ILE A 306 -2.73 25.07 2.47
C ILE A 306 -2.03 23.89 3.14
N ALA A 307 -2.49 22.68 2.85
CA ALA A 307 -1.93 21.45 3.38
C ALA A 307 -1.30 20.59 2.28
N PHE A 308 -0.19 19.96 2.59
CA PHE A 308 0.38 18.86 1.80
C PHE A 308 0.55 17.65 2.72
N ILE A 309 0.01 16.48 2.31
CA ILE A 309 0.22 15.22 3.02
C ILE A 309 0.68 14.16 2.03
N GLY A 310 1.83 13.54 2.27
CA GLY A 310 2.27 12.45 1.42
C GLY A 310 3.67 11.92 1.71
N ARG A 311 4.02 10.84 1.02
CA ARG A 311 5.41 10.36 0.99
C ARG A 311 6.30 11.41 0.34
N LEU A 312 7.50 11.59 0.89
CA LEU A 312 8.51 12.49 0.33
C LEU A 312 9.35 11.72 -0.69
N GLU A 313 8.74 11.55 -1.86
CA GLU A 313 9.31 10.91 -3.05
C GLU A 313 8.91 11.70 -4.29
N GLU A 314 9.64 11.52 -5.39
CA GLU A 314 9.43 12.22 -6.66
C GLU A 314 7.98 12.06 -7.14
N GLN A 315 7.36 10.89 -6.96
CA GLN A 315 5.95 10.65 -7.32
C GLN A 315 5.01 11.73 -6.77
N LYS A 316 5.22 12.17 -5.52
CA LYS A 316 4.31 13.07 -4.79
C LYS A 316 4.63 14.55 -4.95
N GLY A 317 5.70 14.88 -5.66
CA GLY A 317 6.09 16.27 -5.94
C GLY A 317 6.41 17.15 -4.72
N PRO A 318 7.10 16.69 -3.67
CA PRO A 318 7.52 17.57 -2.57
C PRO A 318 8.48 18.68 -3.06
N ASP A 319 9.23 18.41 -4.13
CA ASP A 319 10.07 19.38 -4.82
C ASP A 319 9.26 20.44 -5.56
N VAL A 320 8.16 20.04 -6.20
CA VAL A 320 7.23 20.97 -6.85
C VAL A 320 6.58 21.88 -5.80
N MET A 321 6.11 21.29 -4.69
CA MET A 321 5.55 22.05 -3.57
C MET A 321 6.57 23.06 -3.03
N ALA A 322 7.79 22.61 -2.73
CA ALA A 322 8.83 23.49 -2.20
C ALA A 322 9.22 24.62 -3.16
N ALA A 323 9.23 24.35 -4.48
CA ALA A 323 9.49 25.36 -5.50
C ALA A 323 8.37 26.42 -5.60
N ALA A 324 7.13 26.06 -5.31
CA ALA A 324 5.98 26.97 -5.33
C ALA A 324 5.87 27.83 -4.05
N ILE A 325 6.42 27.38 -2.92
CA ILE A 325 6.33 28.11 -1.64
C ILE A 325 6.78 29.58 -1.74
N PRO A 326 7.93 29.93 -2.34
CA PRO A 326 8.34 31.34 -2.46
C PRO A 326 7.33 32.25 -3.16
N GLU A 327 6.58 31.73 -4.14
CA GLU A 327 5.52 32.47 -4.83
C GLU A 327 4.28 32.60 -3.94
N LEU A 328 3.85 31.50 -3.31
CA LEU A 328 2.73 31.50 -2.36
C LEU A 328 2.97 32.43 -1.16
N MET A 329 4.22 32.60 -0.73
CA MET A 329 4.57 33.50 0.38
C MET A 329 4.45 35.00 0.06
N GLN A 330 4.19 35.36 -1.21
CA GLN A 330 3.78 36.72 -1.60
C GLN A 330 2.36 37.04 -1.13
N GLU A 331 1.55 36.01 -0.90
CA GLU A 331 0.20 36.12 -0.34
C GLU A 331 0.22 35.94 1.19
N ASP A 332 -0.87 36.33 1.84
CA ASP A 332 -1.08 36.07 3.27
C ASP A 332 -1.70 34.69 3.48
N VAL A 333 -0.87 33.65 3.33
CA VAL A 333 -1.27 32.25 3.50
C VAL A 333 -0.31 31.52 4.44
N GLN A 334 -0.82 30.43 5.01
CA GLN A 334 -0.05 29.47 5.80
C GLN A 334 0.03 28.12 5.11
N ILE A 335 1.10 27.38 5.37
CA ILE A 335 1.36 26.07 4.76
C ILE A 335 1.76 25.06 5.83
N VAL A 336 1.07 23.92 5.87
CA VAL A 336 1.45 22.76 6.69
C VAL A 336 1.82 21.60 5.77
N LEU A 337 3.04 21.08 5.94
CA LEU A 337 3.58 19.97 5.16
C LEU A 337 3.79 18.77 6.08
N LEU A 338 3.11 17.65 5.81
CA LEU A 338 3.24 16.41 6.56
C LEU A 338 3.73 15.28 5.65
N GLY A 339 4.87 14.69 5.99
CA GLY A 339 5.42 13.61 5.19
C GLY A 339 6.74 13.05 5.70
N THR A 340 7.15 11.93 5.13
CA THR A 340 8.41 11.23 5.44
C THR A 340 8.88 10.52 4.17
N GLY A 341 10.18 10.31 4.01
CA GLY A 341 10.71 9.63 2.82
C GLY A 341 12.19 9.85 2.57
N LYS A 342 12.55 10.33 1.38
CA LYS A 342 13.97 10.54 1.01
C LYS A 342 14.53 11.74 1.78
N LYS A 343 15.69 11.57 2.42
CA LYS A 343 16.36 12.61 3.23
C LYS A 343 16.57 13.94 2.51
N LYS A 344 16.77 13.93 1.19
CA LYS A 344 16.88 15.16 0.38
C LYS A 344 15.61 16.01 0.42
N PHE A 345 14.43 15.37 0.36
CA PHE A 345 13.15 16.07 0.39
C PHE A 345 12.75 16.47 1.81
N GLU A 346 13.09 15.64 2.82
CA GLU A 346 12.95 16.02 4.23
C GLU A 346 13.69 17.32 4.55
N LYS A 347 14.97 17.40 4.14
CA LYS A 347 15.79 18.60 4.28
C LYS A 347 15.22 19.79 3.50
N LEU A 348 14.73 19.54 2.29
CA LEU A 348 14.11 20.57 1.45
C LEU A 348 12.87 21.19 2.11
N LEU A 349 11.98 20.37 2.69
CA LEU A 349 10.79 20.90 3.35
C LEU A 349 11.16 21.63 4.65
N LYS A 350 12.16 21.13 5.39
CA LYS A 350 12.66 21.80 6.60
C LYS A 350 13.30 23.15 6.32
N SER A 351 14.03 23.30 5.23
CA SER A 351 14.59 24.60 4.86
C SER A 351 13.51 25.64 4.50
N MET A 352 12.33 25.21 4.03
CA MET A 352 11.20 26.11 3.80
C MET A 352 10.58 26.62 5.11
N GLU A 353 10.47 25.76 6.13
CA GLU A 353 10.06 26.16 7.49
C GLU A 353 11.04 27.18 8.10
N GLU A 354 12.35 26.95 7.97
CA GLU A 354 13.39 27.86 8.47
C GLU A 354 13.36 29.22 7.76
N LYS A 355 13.06 29.23 6.46
CA LYS A 355 13.03 30.46 5.65
C LYS A 355 11.78 31.31 5.88
N TYR A 356 10.65 30.69 6.20
CA TYR A 356 9.36 31.35 6.38
C TYR A 356 8.75 31.04 7.76
N PRO A 357 9.42 31.45 8.85
CA PRO A 357 8.94 31.18 10.20
C PRO A 357 7.58 31.82 10.44
N GLY A 358 6.65 31.07 11.04
CA GLY A 358 5.29 31.52 11.28
C GLY A 358 4.36 31.49 10.05
N LYS A 359 4.85 31.11 8.86
CA LYS A 359 3.99 30.85 7.69
C LYS A 359 4.06 29.39 7.22
N VAL A 360 5.21 28.75 7.32
CA VAL A 360 5.40 27.36 6.86
C VAL A 360 5.79 26.46 8.03
N ARG A 361 5.14 25.29 8.13
CA ARG A 361 5.50 24.23 9.08
C ARG A 361 5.73 22.91 8.35
N ALA A 362 6.91 22.32 8.53
CA ALA A 362 7.23 21.00 7.98
C ALA A 362 7.30 19.95 9.10
N VAL A 363 6.34 19.02 9.11
CA VAL A 363 6.29 17.89 10.03
C VAL A 363 6.81 16.64 9.33
N VAL A 364 8.10 16.38 9.52
CA VAL A 364 8.80 15.27 8.87
C VAL A 364 8.73 14.00 9.71
N LYS A 365 7.53 13.43 9.84
CA LYS A 365 7.27 12.16 10.53
C LYS A 365 5.90 11.62 10.16
N PHE A 366 5.69 10.32 10.33
CA PHE A 366 4.34 9.77 10.36
C PHE A 366 3.58 10.26 11.60
N ASN A 367 2.41 10.87 11.40
CA ASN A 367 1.55 11.33 12.49
C ASN A 367 0.07 11.28 12.08
N ALA A 368 -0.59 10.15 12.35
CA ALA A 368 -2.01 9.96 12.02
C ALA A 368 -2.93 11.00 12.68
N PRO A 369 -2.84 11.29 14.01
CA PRO A 369 -3.65 12.36 14.62
C PRO A 369 -3.53 13.70 13.89
N LEU A 370 -2.31 14.11 13.55
CA LEU A 370 -2.10 15.36 12.82
C LEU A 370 -2.67 15.31 11.40
N ALA A 371 -2.61 14.16 10.71
CA ALA A 371 -3.22 14.03 9.39
C ALA A 371 -4.74 14.29 9.42
N HIS A 372 -5.44 13.74 10.42
CA HIS A 372 -6.87 14.01 10.63
C HIS A 372 -7.15 15.49 10.94
N LEU A 373 -6.35 16.09 11.82
CA LEU A 373 -6.48 17.51 12.15
C LEU A 373 -6.21 18.41 10.94
N ILE A 374 -5.23 18.06 10.09
CA ILE A 374 -4.98 18.74 8.82
C ILE A 374 -6.19 18.64 7.91
N MET A 375 -6.77 17.45 7.72
CA MET A 375 -7.97 17.30 6.89
C MET A 375 -9.14 18.13 7.41
N ALA A 376 -9.29 18.31 8.72
CA ALA A 376 -10.36 19.14 9.29
C ALA A 376 -10.08 20.65 9.24
N GLY A 377 -8.82 21.07 9.45
CA GLY A 377 -8.45 22.47 9.63
C GLY A 377 -7.92 23.19 8.39
N ALA A 378 -7.45 22.47 7.37
CA ALA A 378 -6.98 23.09 6.13
C ALA A 378 -8.15 23.59 5.28
N ASP A 379 -7.87 24.62 4.47
CA ASP A 379 -8.80 25.15 3.46
C ASP A 379 -8.53 24.57 2.07
N VAL A 380 -7.27 24.22 1.79
CA VAL A 380 -6.85 23.70 0.50
C VAL A 380 -5.91 22.53 0.71
N LEU A 381 -6.21 21.38 0.10
CA LEU A 381 -5.28 20.26 0.02
C LEU A 381 -4.50 20.27 -1.30
N ALA A 382 -3.19 20.50 -1.23
CA ALA A 382 -2.28 20.46 -2.37
C ALA A 382 -1.84 19.03 -2.69
N VAL A 383 -2.09 18.58 -3.93
CA VAL A 383 -1.70 17.26 -4.43
C VAL A 383 -0.85 17.41 -5.72
N PRO A 384 0.41 17.88 -5.62
CA PRO A 384 1.29 18.13 -6.77
C PRO A 384 1.95 16.85 -7.32
N SER A 385 1.19 15.76 -7.37
CA SER A 385 1.72 14.45 -7.76
C SER A 385 2.01 14.41 -9.26
N ARG A 386 3.14 13.80 -9.65
CA ARG A 386 3.50 13.58 -11.06
C ARG A 386 2.59 12.55 -11.72
N PHE A 387 2.19 11.54 -10.96
CA PHE A 387 1.17 10.56 -11.32
C PHE A 387 0.54 9.99 -10.04
N GLU A 388 -0.75 9.67 -10.10
CA GLU A 388 -1.49 9.16 -8.97
C GLU A 388 -2.44 8.03 -9.39
N PRO A 389 -2.11 6.76 -9.07
CA PRO A 389 -2.94 5.61 -9.48
C PRO A 389 -4.43 5.75 -9.10
N CYS A 390 -4.67 6.32 -7.93
CA CYS A 390 -6.00 6.74 -7.47
C CYS A 390 -5.84 7.93 -6.52
N GLY A 391 -5.05 7.75 -5.44
CA GLY A 391 -4.90 8.73 -4.37
C GLY A 391 -6.03 8.65 -3.34
N LEU A 392 -5.67 8.60 -2.06
CA LEU A 392 -6.64 8.54 -0.95
C LEU A 392 -6.80 9.89 -0.24
N ILE A 393 -5.74 10.70 -0.20
CA ILE A 393 -5.71 11.95 0.56
C ILE A 393 -6.75 12.95 0.09
N GLN A 394 -7.02 13.02 -1.21
CA GLN A 394 -8.03 13.93 -1.76
C GLN A 394 -9.45 13.44 -1.49
N LEU A 395 -9.66 12.12 -1.45
CA LEU A 395 -10.95 11.57 -1.02
C LEU A 395 -11.20 11.92 0.46
N GLN A 396 -10.18 11.77 1.31
CA GLN A 396 -10.21 12.15 2.73
C GLN A 396 -10.44 13.67 2.90
N GLY A 397 -9.75 14.51 2.12
CA GLY A 397 -9.95 15.97 2.13
C GLY A 397 -11.39 16.36 1.80
N MET A 398 -11.93 15.83 0.69
CA MET A 398 -13.33 16.07 0.29
C MET A 398 -14.33 15.63 1.35
N ARG A 399 -14.07 14.51 2.06
CA ARG A 399 -14.93 14.04 3.14
C ARG A 399 -14.98 15.01 4.34
N TYR A 400 -13.93 15.80 4.53
CA TYR A 400 -13.78 16.82 5.58
C TYR A 400 -14.03 18.24 5.06
N GLY A 401 -14.50 18.39 3.81
CA GLY A 401 -14.77 19.69 3.19
C GLY A 401 -13.52 20.55 3.01
N THR A 402 -12.38 19.93 2.68
CA THR A 402 -11.08 20.56 2.38
C THR A 402 -10.70 20.39 0.92
#